data_AF-A0A2W2B574-F1
#
_entry.id   AF-A0A2W2B574-F1
#
_cell.length_a   1.000
_cell.length_b   1.000
_cell.length_c   1.000
_cell.angle_alpha   90.00
_cell.angle_beta   90.00
_cell.angle_gamma   90.00
#
_symmetry.space_group_name_H-M   'P 1'
#
loop_
_entity.id
_entity.type
_entity.pdbx_description
1 polymer ?
#
loop_
_entity_poly.entity_id
_entity_poly.type
_entity_poly.pdbx_seq_one_letter_code
_entity_poly.pdbx_strand_id
1 'polypeptide(L)'
;GRHRPTLVAVGPGGEVPGRAAEEPAESPEVRLGRADLVARSGIDESTLAELERLGVLVSDPPGWYDGDALIIARAVAGLAAYGFQPRHLRAFRTAADREVGLFAQLVAPLARQSDPAARARAAETARELVALSQQLHAALVRVGLRSTLGR
;
A
#
# COMPACT_ATOMS: atom_id res chain seq x y z
N GLY A 1 -9.28 2.42 36.92
CA GLY A 1 -10.42 2.01 36.09
C GLY A 1 -9.90 1.52 34.75
N ARG A 2 -10.21 0.28 34.37
CA ARG A 2 -9.77 -0.30 33.09
C ARG A 2 -10.79 0.08 32.01
N HIS A 3 -10.39 0.93 31.07
CA HIS A 3 -11.21 1.26 29.90
C HIS A 3 -11.26 0.04 28.98
N ARG A 4 -12.46 -0.49 28.79
CA ARG A 4 -12.76 -1.61 27.90
C ARG A 4 -13.24 -1.00 26.57
N PRO A 5 -12.55 -1.19 25.43
CA PRO A 5 -13.04 -0.68 24.15
C PRO A 5 -14.26 -1.50 23.72
N THR A 6 -15.33 -0.79 23.37
CA THR A 6 -16.58 -1.35 22.86
C THR A 6 -16.38 -1.66 21.37
N LEU A 7 -16.42 -2.95 21.00
CA LEU A 7 -16.47 -3.36 19.60
C LEU A 7 -17.86 -3.05 19.05
N VAL A 8 -17.93 -2.18 18.05
CA VAL A 8 -19.15 -1.93 17.28
C VAL A 8 -19.34 -3.09 16.30
N ALA A 9 -20.50 -3.74 16.36
CA ALA A 9 -20.88 -4.82 15.47
C ALA A 9 -21.13 -4.27 14.05
N VAL A 10 -20.43 -4.84 13.06
CA VAL A 10 -20.72 -4.63 11.64
C VAL A 10 -21.93 -5.50 11.27
N GLY A 11 -23.00 -4.88 10.77
CA GLY A 11 -24.22 -5.57 10.36
C GLY A 11 -23.99 -6.56 9.21
N PRO A 12 -24.93 -7.49 8.93
CA PRO A 12 -24.75 -8.63 8.05
C PRO A 12 -24.83 -8.28 6.55
N GLY A 13 -24.34 -7.11 6.17
CA GLY A 13 -24.31 -6.61 4.79
C GLY A 13 -22.93 -6.16 4.32
N GLY A 14 -21.93 -5.99 5.20
CA GLY A 14 -20.56 -5.62 4.78
C GLY A 14 -20.44 -4.34 3.93
N GLU A 15 -21.49 -3.52 3.87
CA GLU A 15 -21.48 -2.26 3.15
C GLU A 15 -20.89 -1.19 4.05
N VAL A 16 -19.71 -0.72 3.67
CA VAL A 16 -19.13 0.52 4.20
C VAL A 16 -19.77 1.65 3.39
N PRO A 17 -20.61 2.52 3.98
CA PRO A 17 -21.15 3.65 3.26
C PRO A 17 -19.99 4.60 2.93
N GLY A 18 -19.72 4.81 1.64
CA GLY A 18 -18.74 5.81 1.18
C GLY A 18 -17.66 5.32 0.22
N ARG A 19 -17.64 4.06 -0.22
CA ARG A 19 -16.74 3.65 -1.32
C ARG A 19 -17.38 3.99 -2.66
N ALA A 20 -17.37 5.27 -3.02
CA ALA A 20 -17.36 5.62 -4.43
C ALA A 20 -16.14 4.94 -5.04
N ALA A 21 -16.35 4.19 -6.13
CA ALA A 21 -15.27 3.71 -6.96
C ALA A 21 -14.63 4.96 -7.59
N GLU A 22 -13.64 5.52 -6.93
CA GLU A 22 -12.72 6.45 -7.56
C GLU A 22 -11.91 5.63 -8.56
N GLU A 23 -12.27 5.77 -9.83
CA GLU A 23 -11.34 5.49 -10.93
C GLU A 23 -10.03 6.19 -10.58
N PRO A 24 -8.85 5.55 -10.75
CA PRO A 24 -7.60 6.22 -10.53
C PRO A 24 -7.39 7.24 -11.65
N ALA A 25 -8.03 8.40 -11.52
CA ALA A 25 -7.63 9.61 -12.19
C ALA A 25 -6.15 9.82 -11.84
N GLU A 26 -5.31 10.04 -12.85
CA GLU A 26 -3.93 10.48 -12.69
C GLU A 26 -3.95 11.67 -11.74
N SER A 27 -3.67 11.39 -10.46
CA SER A 27 -3.66 12.39 -9.41
C SER A 27 -2.52 13.34 -9.75
N PRO A 28 -2.72 14.67 -9.69
CA PRO A 28 -1.62 15.61 -9.93
C PRO A 28 -0.46 15.17 -9.06
N GLU A 29 0.73 14.96 -9.64
CA GLU A 29 1.90 14.40 -8.94
C GLU A 29 2.07 15.08 -7.59
N VAL A 30 1.59 14.40 -6.53
CA VAL A 30 1.54 14.95 -5.19
C VAL A 30 2.97 14.91 -4.69
N ARG A 31 3.68 16.03 -4.85
CA ARG A 31 5.06 16.15 -4.40
C ARG A 31 5.09 16.78 -3.00
N LEU A 32 5.52 16.01 -2.02
CA LEU A 32 5.52 16.41 -0.60
C LEU A 32 6.91 16.49 -0.03
N GLY A 33 7.16 17.55 0.73
CA GLY A 33 8.31 17.59 1.61
C GLY A 33 8.11 16.66 2.81
N ARG A 34 9.19 16.40 3.54
CA ARG A 34 9.17 15.56 4.75
C ARG A 34 8.14 16.02 5.79
N ALA A 35 8.16 17.30 6.13
CA ALA A 35 7.24 17.88 7.10
C ALA A 35 5.78 17.72 6.68
N ASP A 36 5.48 17.89 5.38
CA ASP A 36 4.13 17.71 4.85
C ASP A 36 3.69 16.25 4.89
N LEU A 37 4.59 15.32 4.58
CA LEU A 37 4.29 13.89 4.67
C LEU A 37 3.94 13.49 6.11
N VAL A 38 4.75 13.89 7.08
CA VAL A 38 4.52 13.66 8.53
C VAL A 38 3.17 14.24 8.94
N ALA A 39 2.94 15.52 8.65
CA ALA A 39 1.70 16.21 9.02
C ALA A 39 0.45 15.57 8.39
N ARG A 40 0.51 15.13 7.13
CA ARG A 40 -0.65 14.59 6.39
C ARG A 40 -0.90 13.10 6.60
N SER A 41 0.10 12.37 7.09
CA SER A 41 0.01 10.92 7.30
C SER A 41 -0.26 10.53 8.76
N GLY A 42 0.14 11.37 9.72
CA GLY A 42 -0.03 11.10 11.15
C GLY A 42 1.03 10.20 11.76
N ILE A 43 2.10 9.86 11.02
CA ILE A 43 3.33 9.28 11.60
C ILE A 43 4.19 10.39 12.18
N ASP A 44 5.11 10.05 13.09
CA ASP A 44 6.13 10.98 13.58
C ASP A 44 7.44 10.88 12.77
N GLU A 45 8.34 11.84 12.99
CA GLU A 45 9.65 11.89 12.31
C GLU A 45 10.50 10.64 12.56
N SER A 46 10.39 10.06 13.77
CA SER A 46 11.14 8.87 14.15
C SER A 46 10.68 7.63 13.36
N THR A 47 9.36 7.48 13.19
CA THR A 47 8.75 6.44 12.36
C THR A 47 9.13 6.62 10.91
N LEU A 48 9.05 7.84 10.36
CA LEU A 48 9.46 8.11 8.98
C LEU A 48 10.93 7.73 8.74
N ALA A 49 11.83 8.15 9.63
CA ALA A 49 13.24 7.80 9.54
C ALA A 49 13.48 6.28 9.60
N GLU A 50 12.70 5.56 10.41
CA GLU A 50 12.77 4.09 10.43
C GLU A 50 12.23 3.48 9.14
N LEU A 51 11.09 3.93 8.61
CA LEU A 51 10.54 3.45 7.34
C LEU A 51 11.53 3.64 6.18
N GLU A 52 12.26 4.75 6.15
CA GLU A 52 13.33 5.02 5.18
C GLU A 52 14.51 4.05 5.34
N ARG A 53 15.02 3.88 6.57
CA ARG A 53 16.11 2.92 6.85
C ARG A 53 15.74 1.49 6.47
N LEU A 54 14.46 1.14 6.58
CA LEU A 54 13.93 -0.18 6.22
C LEU A 54 13.63 -0.30 4.73
N GLY A 55 13.69 0.80 3.96
CA GLY A 55 13.30 0.86 2.56
C GLY A 55 11.80 0.68 2.35
N VAL A 56 10.96 0.81 3.39
CA VAL A 56 9.50 0.75 3.23
C VAL A 56 8.99 2.02 2.54
N LEU A 57 9.60 3.15 2.87
CA LEU A 57 9.45 4.42 2.16
C LEU A 57 10.78 4.81 1.56
N VAL A 58 10.74 5.42 0.38
CA VAL A 58 11.93 5.96 -0.29
C VAL A 58 11.57 7.36 -0.78
N SER A 59 12.44 8.34 -0.53
CA SER A 59 12.31 9.66 -1.12
C SER A 59 12.87 9.67 -2.54
N ASP A 60 12.20 10.32 -3.48
CA ASP A 60 12.62 10.44 -4.88
C ASP A 60 12.68 11.91 -5.33
N PRO A 61 13.78 12.39 -5.93
CA PRO A 61 15.10 12.64 -5.33
C PRO A 61 15.09 12.93 -3.80
N PRO A 62 16.26 12.98 -3.12
CA PRO A 62 16.32 13.18 -1.67
C PRO A 62 15.46 14.36 -1.20
N GLY A 63 14.54 14.09 -0.27
CA GLY A 63 13.71 15.11 0.36
C GLY A 63 12.29 15.27 -0.19
N TRP A 64 11.89 14.53 -1.23
CA TRP A 64 10.51 14.53 -1.74
C TRP A 64 9.85 13.16 -1.72
N TYR A 65 8.53 13.17 -1.53
CA TYR A 65 7.68 11.99 -1.48
C TYR A 65 6.48 12.18 -2.39
N ASP A 66 6.07 11.10 -3.04
CA ASP A 66 4.94 11.08 -3.97
C ASP A 66 3.61 10.74 -3.27
N GLY A 67 2.56 10.53 -4.07
CA GLY A 67 1.24 10.12 -3.57
C GLY A 67 1.27 8.73 -2.91
N ASP A 68 2.03 7.79 -3.46
CA ASP A 68 2.11 6.43 -2.91
C ASP A 68 2.83 6.42 -1.56
N ALA A 69 3.87 7.23 -1.39
CA ALA A 69 4.52 7.44 -0.11
C ALA A 69 3.54 7.96 0.97
N LEU A 70 2.62 8.87 0.61
CA LEU A 70 1.57 9.32 1.53
C LEU A 70 0.58 8.21 1.87
N ILE A 71 0.18 7.39 0.89
CA ILE A 71 -0.70 6.24 1.10
C ILE A 71 -0.05 5.24 2.05
N ILE A 72 1.21 4.88 1.81
CA ILE A 72 2.00 3.98 2.66
C ILE A 72 2.08 4.55 4.08
N ALA A 73 2.48 5.82 4.25
CA ALA A 73 2.62 6.44 5.56
C ALA A 73 1.31 6.43 6.36
N ARG A 74 0.17 6.72 5.72
CA ARG A 74 -1.16 6.64 6.35
C ARG A 74 -1.54 5.23 6.76
N ALA A 75 -1.25 4.24 5.91
CA ALA A 75 -1.48 2.84 6.25
C ALA A 75 -0.64 2.42 7.46
N VAL A 76 0.62 2.86 7.55
CA VAL A 76 1.47 2.61 8.72
C VAL A 76 0.90 3.26 9.99
N ALA A 77 0.44 4.51 9.91
CA ALA A 77 -0.21 5.17 11.05
C ALA A 77 -1.44 4.38 11.54
N GLY A 78 -2.28 3.89 10.61
CA GLY A 78 -3.43 3.04 10.95
C GLY A 78 -3.03 1.71 11.58
N LEU A 79 -2.01 1.03 11.05
CA LEU A 79 -1.50 -0.23 11.60
C LEU A 79 -0.88 -0.06 13.00
N ALA A 80 -0.25 1.09 13.28
CA ALA A 80 0.33 1.40 14.58
C ALA A 80 -0.72 1.42 15.70
N ALA A 81 -1.97 1.80 15.41
CA ALA A 81 -3.09 1.73 16.36
C ALA A 81 -3.41 0.30 16.83
N TYR A 82 -2.98 -0.72 16.08
CA TYR A 82 -3.10 -2.14 16.42
C TYR A 82 -1.79 -2.76 16.92
N GLY A 83 -0.76 -1.95 17.20
CA GLY A 83 0.53 -2.38 17.76
C GLY A 83 1.59 -2.79 16.73
N PHE A 84 1.37 -2.53 15.44
CA PHE A 84 2.40 -2.74 14.43
C PHE A 84 3.51 -1.69 14.54
N GLN A 85 4.75 -2.13 14.36
CA GLN A 85 5.93 -1.28 14.35
C GLN A 85 6.61 -1.41 12.98
N PRO A 86 7.42 -0.41 12.56
CA PRO A 86 8.10 -0.44 11.26
C PRO A 86 8.88 -1.73 10.99
N ARG A 87 9.50 -2.33 12.02
CA ARG A 87 10.22 -3.60 11.91
C ARG A 87 9.34 -4.75 11.37
N HIS A 88 8.04 -4.75 11.66
CA HIS A 88 7.08 -5.75 11.17
C HIS A 88 6.76 -5.55 9.68
N LEU A 89 6.98 -4.34 9.15
CA LEU A 89 6.70 -3.99 7.75
C LEU A 89 7.77 -4.50 6.77
N ARG A 90 8.93 -4.94 7.27
CA ARG A 90 9.97 -5.59 6.44
C ARG A 90 9.44 -6.78 5.65
N ALA A 91 8.53 -7.56 6.25
CA ALA A 91 7.92 -8.70 5.57
C ALA A 91 7.02 -8.25 4.40
N PHE A 92 6.26 -7.17 4.60
CA PHE A 92 5.44 -6.57 3.55
C PHE A 92 6.30 -6.02 2.41
N ARG A 93 7.39 -5.29 2.73
CA ARG A 93 8.34 -4.80 1.73
C ARG A 93 8.94 -5.94 0.91
N THR A 94 9.43 -6.99 1.59
CA THR A 94 9.99 -8.18 0.91
C THR A 94 8.97 -8.86 0.00
N ALA A 95 7.72 -8.97 0.42
CA ALA A 95 6.67 -9.55 -0.41
C ALA A 95 6.40 -8.69 -1.65
N ALA A 96 6.29 -7.37 -1.49
CA ALA A 96 6.11 -6.43 -2.59
C ALA A 96 7.28 -6.49 -3.60
N ASP A 97 8.54 -6.53 -3.13
CA ASP A 97 9.72 -6.64 -4.00
C ASP A 97 9.70 -7.93 -4.83
N ARG A 98 9.20 -9.04 -4.26
CA ARG A 98 9.03 -10.30 -5.00
C ARG A 98 7.95 -10.21 -6.06
N GLU A 99 6.81 -9.59 -5.74
CA GLU A 99 5.73 -9.36 -6.72
C GLU A 99 6.19 -8.47 -7.86
N VAL A 100 6.88 -7.36 -7.55
CA VAL A 100 7.49 -6.48 -8.56
C VAL A 100 8.43 -7.25 -9.47
N GLY A 101 9.30 -8.11 -8.90
CA GLY A 101 10.20 -8.94 -9.68
C GLY A 101 9.47 -9.88 -10.65
N LEU A 102 8.40 -10.54 -10.20
CA LEU A 102 7.59 -11.42 -11.04
C LEU A 102 6.86 -10.65 -12.14
N PHE A 103 6.22 -9.52 -11.81
CA PHE A 103 5.48 -8.72 -12.78
C PHE A 103 6.42 -8.06 -13.78
N ALA A 104 7.58 -7.58 -13.35
CA ALA A 104 8.59 -7.01 -14.24
C ALA A 104 9.06 -8.02 -15.29
N GLN A 105 9.22 -9.29 -14.93
CA GLN A 105 9.58 -10.35 -15.90
C GLN A 105 8.52 -10.53 -17.00
N LEU A 106 7.24 -10.41 -16.65
CA LEU A 106 6.12 -10.53 -17.58
C LEU A 106 5.96 -9.29 -18.47
N VAL A 107 6.14 -8.10 -17.90
CA VAL A 107 5.90 -6.82 -18.60
C VAL A 107 7.12 -6.36 -19.41
N ALA A 108 8.35 -6.75 -19.02
CA ALA A 108 9.58 -6.32 -19.68
C ALA A 108 9.63 -6.54 -21.20
N PRO A 109 9.15 -7.66 -21.77
CA PRO A 109 9.12 -7.85 -23.23
C PRO A 109 8.26 -6.82 -23.96
N LEU A 110 7.13 -6.40 -23.36
CA LEU A 110 6.24 -5.38 -23.93
C LEU A 110 6.87 -3.99 -23.83
N ALA A 111 7.50 -3.69 -22.69
CA ALA A 111 8.12 -2.40 -22.42
C ALA A 111 9.37 -2.10 -23.28
N ARG A 112 10.09 -3.14 -23.75
CA ARG A 112 11.27 -2.99 -24.63
C ARG A 112 10.92 -2.58 -26.06
N GLN A 113 9.66 -2.72 -26.48
CA GLN A 113 9.24 -2.32 -27.82
C GLN A 113 9.24 -0.79 -27.93
N SER A 114 9.75 -0.26 -29.04
CA SER A 114 9.90 1.19 -29.25
C SER A 114 8.60 1.91 -29.61
N ASP A 115 7.54 1.17 -29.94
CA ASP A 115 6.23 1.70 -30.31
C ASP A 115 5.41 2.16 -29.09
N PRO A 116 4.88 3.40 -29.08
CA PRO A 116 3.94 3.89 -28.06
C PRO A 116 2.79 2.93 -27.71
N ALA A 117 2.21 2.23 -28.69
CA ALA A 117 1.11 1.30 -28.42
C ALA A 117 1.53 0.09 -27.58
N ALA A 118 2.78 -0.36 -27.70
CA ALA A 118 3.33 -1.41 -26.86
C ALA A 118 3.57 -0.95 -25.43
N ARG A 119 4.04 0.29 -25.23
CA ARG A 119 4.18 0.89 -23.89
C ARG A 119 2.84 1.07 -23.18
N ALA A 120 1.83 1.52 -23.92
CA ALA A 120 0.46 1.64 -23.38
C ALA A 120 -0.08 0.28 -22.92
N ARG A 121 0.11 -0.78 -23.73
CA ARG A 121 -0.24 -2.15 -23.34
C ARG A 121 0.53 -2.64 -22.12
N ALA A 122 1.83 -2.36 -22.03
CA ALA A 122 2.64 -2.72 -20.87
C ALA A 122 2.12 -2.05 -19.58
N ALA A 123 1.77 -0.76 -19.64
CA ALA A 123 1.19 -0.03 -18.52
C ALA A 123 -0.19 -0.58 -18.11
N GLU A 124 -1.04 -0.90 -19.08
CA GLU A 124 -2.35 -1.52 -18.81
C GLU A 124 -2.20 -2.89 -18.14
N THR A 125 -1.36 -3.77 -18.70
CA THR A 125 -1.09 -5.08 -18.09
C THR A 125 -0.52 -4.94 -16.68
N ALA A 126 0.35 -3.96 -16.42
CA ALA A 126 0.85 -3.71 -15.08
C ALA A 126 -0.26 -3.30 -14.10
N ARG A 127 -1.19 -2.42 -14.52
CA ARG A 127 -2.37 -2.04 -13.71
C ARG A 127 -3.26 -3.23 -13.40
N GLU A 128 -3.55 -4.07 -14.39
CA GLU A 128 -4.35 -5.29 -14.19
C GLU A 128 -3.68 -6.27 -13.22
N LEU A 129 -2.38 -6.50 -13.35
CA LEU A 129 -1.62 -7.37 -12.45
C LEU A 129 -1.65 -6.87 -11.00
N VAL A 130 -1.49 -5.56 -10.79
CA VAL A 130 -1.59 -4.94 -9.46
C VAL A 130 -3.00 -5.16 -8.87
N ALA A 131 -4.05 -4.91 -9.65
CA ALA A 131 -5.43 -5.09 -9.19
C ALA A 131 -5.72 -6.55 -8.81
N LEU A 132 -5.31 -7.51 -9.64
CA LEU A 132 -5.47 -8.94 -9.37
C LEU A 132 -4.66 -9.39 -8.14
N SER A 133 -3.42 -8.90 -7.98
CA SER A 133 -2.58 -9.21 -6.82
C SER A 133 -3.24 -8.76 -5.52
N GLN A 134 -3.77 -7.53 -5.48
CA GLN A 134 -4.47 -7.00 -4.31
C GLN A 134 -5.69 -7.86 -3.94
N GLN A 135 -6.48 -8.29 -4.93
CA GLN A 135 -7.63 -9.17 -4.71
C GLN A 135 -7.21 -10.53 -4.15
N LEU A 136 -6.18 -11.15 -4.73
CA LEU A 136 -5.61 -12.42 -4.28
C LEU A 136 -5.07 -12.32 -2.85
N HIS A 137 -4.25 -11.30 -2.57
CA HIS A 137 -3.67 -11.06 -1.25
C HIS A 137 -4.75 -10.91 -0.17
N ALA A 138 -5.74 -10.06 -0.42
CA ALA A 138 -6.85 -9.85 0.50
C ALA A 138 -7.63 -11.15 0.76
N ALA A 139 -7.84 -11.98 -0.28
CA ALA A 139 -8.49 -13.28 -0.12
C ALA A 139 -7.66 -14.25 0.71
N LEU A 140 -6.35 -14.35 0.47
CA LEU A 140 -5.43 -15.22 1.22
C LEU A 140 -5.36 -14.82 2.70
N VAL A 141 -5.27 -13.52 3.00
CA VAL A 141 -5.30 -13.02 4.39
C VAL A 141 -6.61 -13.39 5.07
N ARG A 142 -7.77 -13.22 4.41
CA ARG A 142 -9.07 -13.65 4.97
C ARG A 142 -9.14 -15.16 5.20
N VAL A 143 -8.58 -15.97 4.31
CA VAL A 143 -8.50 -17.43 4.48
C VAL A 143 -7.66 -17.78 5.71
N GLY A 144 -6.45 -17.22 5.82
CA GLY A 144 -5.55 -17.47 6.95
C GLY A 144 -6.13 -17.00 8.28
N LEU A 145 -6.76 -15.82 8.34
CA LEU A 145 -7.40 -15.35 9.56
C LEU A 145 -8.55 -16.27 10.00
N ARG A 146 -9.39 -16.73 9.06
CA ARG A 146 -10.46 -17.69 9.38
C ARG A 146 -9.92 -18.97 10.01
N SER A 147 -8.79 -19.51 9.51
CA SER A 147 -8.20 -20.71 10.10
C SER A 147 -7.63 -20.45 11.49
N THR A 148 -6.99 -19.29 11.72
CA THR A 148 -6.42 -18.94 13.04
C THR A 148 -7.49 -18.66 14.10
N LEU A 149 -8.65 -18.14 13.70
CA LEU A 149 -9.76 -17.81 14.60
C LEU A 149 -10.71 -18.98 14.87
N GLY A 150 -10.43 -20.17 14.33
CA GLY A 150 -11.17 -21.39 14.64
C GLY A 150 -12.54 -21.48 13.97
N ARG A 151 -12.55 -21.57 12.63
CA ARG A 151 -13.59 -22.33 11.92
C ARG A 151 -12.97 -23.53 11.22
#